data_AF-B2KBQ0-F1
#
_entry.id   AF-B2KBQ0-F1
#
_cell.length_a   1.000
_cell.length_b   1.000
_cell.length_c   1.000
_cell.angle_alpha   90.00
_cell.angle_beta   90.00
_cell.angle_gamma   90.00
#
_symmetry.space_group_name_H-M   'P 1'
#
loop_
_entity.id
_entity.type
_entity.pdbx_description
1 polymer ?
#
loop_
_entity_poly.entity_id
_entity_poly.type
_entity_poly.pdbx_seq_one_letter_code
_entity_poly.pdbx_strand_id
1 'polypeptide(L)'
;MQNINYFFENTETKLETMRKEISAAGKQLYSFVPRLESLSAQVKKGIHTRDESLEKEFNITAKTIYDLANTSEEFWAKTREELRNLSKKEITEVYSLEVKTVNLKSRTLAKTIDEFQSAFGYVYPTAKDSSLKLNLWMIETATLTLDKLANKILFMARELSKILEAKKTIY
;
A
#
# COMPACT_ATOMS: atom_id res chain seq x y z
N MET A 1 -1.61 -7.25 -29.26
CA MET A 1 -2.80 -6.65 -28.61
C MET A 1 -3.22 -7.29 -27.29
N GLN A 2 -3.52 -8.60 -27.18
CA GLN A 2 -4.02 -9.19 -25.90
C GLN A 2 -3.08 -9.01 -24.69
N ASN A 3 -1.76 -8.99 -24.89
CA ASN A 3 -0.78 -8.92 -23.79
C ASN A 3 -0.70 -7.51 -23.13
N ILE A 4 -0.83 -6.43 -23.90
CA ILE A 4 -0.72 -5.05 -23.35
C ILE A 4 -2.00 -4.63 -22.62
N ASN A 5 -3.18 -4.97 -23.14
CA ASN A 5 -4.45 -4.75 -22.43
C ASN A 5 -4.41 -5.42 -21.05
N TYR A 6 -4.04 -6.70 -21.04
CA TYR A 6 -3.97 -7.51 -19.83
C TYR A 6 -2.97 -6.91 -18.82
N PHE A 7 -1.82 -6.43 -19.28
CA PHE A 7 -0.86 -5.72 -18.44
C PHE A 7 -1.48 -4.50 -17.74
N PHE A 8 -2.17 -3.62 -18.49
CA PHE A 8 -2.76 -2.41 -17.92
C PHE A 8 -3.92 -2.75 -16.98
N GLU A 9 -4.83 -3.64 -17.38
CA GLU A 9 -5.96 -4.07 -16.55
C GLU A 9 -5.50 -4.67 -15.22
N ASN A 10 -4.51 -5.57 -15.25
CA ASN A 10 -3.96 -6.18 -14.03
C ASN A 10 -3.26 -5.16 -13.15
N THR A 11 -2.43 -4.29 -13.75
CA THR A 11 -1.70 -3.26 -13.02
C THR A 11 -2.67 -2.31 -12.33
N GLU A 12 -3.68 -1.83 -13.06
CA GLU A 12 -4.69 -0.94 -12.52
C GLU A 12 -5.53 -1.59 -11.43
N THR A 13 -5.92 -2.85 -11.62
CA THR A 13 -6.68 -3.62 -10.62
C THR A 13 -5.86 -3.78 -9.35
N LYS A 14 -4.58 -4.17 -9.45
CA LYS A 14 -3.72 -4.35 -8.28
C LYS A 14 -3.48 -3.03 -7.54
N LEU A 15 -3.26 -1.92 -8.25
CA LEU A 15 -3.12 -0.59 -7.63
C LEU A 15 -4.37 -0.23 -6.82
N GLU A 16 -5.54 -0.44 -7.38
CA GLU A 16 -6.80 -0.08 -6.74
C GLU A 16 -7.13 -0.99 -5.55
N THR A 17 -6.88 -2.29 -5.67
CA THR A 17 -7.03 -3.25 -4.56
C THR A 17 -6.10 -2.89 -3.41
N MET A 18 -4.81 -2.68 -3.68
CA MET A 18 -3.84 -2.26 -2.66
C MET A 18 -4.27 -0.96 -2.00
N ARG A 19 -4.70 0.04 -2.78
CA ARG A 19 -5.17 1.33 -2.25
C ARG A 19 -6.34 1.15 -1.28
N LYS A 20 -7.33 0.35 -1.65
CA LYS A 20 -8.51 0.11 -0.81
C LYS A 20 -8.14 -0.59 0.49
N GLU A 21 -7.32 -1.64 0.42
CA GLU A 21 -6.91 -2.41 1.61
C GLU A 21 -6.07 -1.58 2.58
N ILE A 22 -5.08 -0.83 2.06
CA ILE A 22 -4.23 0.04 2.87
C ILE A 22 -5.05 1.18 3.49
N SER A 23 -5.96 1.80 2.73
CA SER A 23 -6.84 2.85 3.24
C SER A 23 -7.78 2.32 4.33
N ALA A 24 -8.36 1.12 4.13
CA ALA A 24 -9.22 0.48 5.12
C ALA A 24 -8.46 0.19 6.42
N ALA A 25 -7.25 -0.38 6.32
CA ALA A 25 -6.41 -0.65 7.47
C ALA A 25 -6.01 0.64 8.21
N GLY A 26 -5.67 1.71 7.48
CA GLY A 26 -5.35 3.02 8.09
C GLY A 26 -6.50 3.59 8.89
N LYS A 27 -7.74 3.51 8.37
CA LYS A 27 -8.94 3.90 9.12
C LYS A 27 -9.16 3.03 10.36
N GLN A 28 -8.92 1.73 10.24
CA GLN A 28 -9.03 0.80 11.36
C GLN A 28 -8.01 1.12 12.47
N LEU A 29 -6.77 1.43 12.11
CA LEU A 29 -5.74 1.86 13.06
C LEU A 29 -6.18 3.09 13.86
N TYR A 30 -6.68 4.13 13.19
CA TYR A 30 -7.21 5.30 13.90
C TYR A 30 -8.39 4.94 14.83
N SER A 31 -9.25 4.01 14.41
CA SER A 31 -10.39 3.58 15.24
C SER A 31 -9.97 2.85 16.52
N PHE A 32 -8.77 2.27 16.56
CA PHE A 32 -8.25 1.58 17.74
C PHE A 32 -7.73 2.54 18.81
N VAL A 33 -7.38 3.78 18.44
CA VAL A 33 -6.70 4.72 19.36
C VAL A 33 -7.52 4.98 20.64
N PRO A 34 -8.82 5.33 20.59
CA PRO A 34 -9.57 5.61 21.81
C PRO A 34 -9.63 4.40 22.75
N ARG A 35 -9.69 3.19 22.20
CA ARG A 35 -9.71 1.93 22.96
C ARG A 35 -8.35 1.68 23.61
N LEU A 36 -7.26 1.87 22.87
CA LEU A 36 -5.89 1.74 23.38
C LEU A 36 -5.58 2.77 24.48
N GLU A 37 -6.03 4.01 24.31
CA GLU A 37 -5.87 5.06 25.33
C GLU A 37 -6.65 4.72 26.60
N SER A 38 -7.90 4.24 26.47
CA SER A 38 -8.71 3.78 27.59
C SER A 38 -8.03 2.63 28.36
N LEU A 39 -7.52 1.62 27.64
CA LEU A 39 -6.77 0.52 28.25
C LEU A 39 -5.49 1.00 28.94
N SER A 40 -4.72 1.88 28.30
CA SER A 40 -3.52 2.47 28.89
C SER A 40 -3.84 3.24 30.19
N ALA A 41 -4.94 4.01 30.20
CA ALA A 41 -5.39 4.74 31.38
C ALA A 41 -5.84 3.81 32.52
N GLN A 42 -6.48 2.67 32.20
CA GLN A 42 -6.90 1.67 33.18
C GLN A 42 -5.69 0.94 33.79
N VAL A 43 -4.71 0.57 32.96
CA VAL A 43 -3.45 -0.03 33.43
C VAL A 43 -2.71 0.91 34.38
N LYS A 44 -2.64 2.21 34.06
CA LYS A 44 -2.05 3.23 34.96
C LYS A 44 -2.76 3.35 36.31
N LYS A 45 -4.04 2.99 36.38
CA LYS A 45 -4.83 2.94 37.62
C LYS A 45 -4.75 1.58 38.34
N GLY A 46 -3.90 0.65 37.86
CA GLY A 46 -3.79 -0.70 38.41
C GLY A 46 -4.97 -1.61 38.06
N ILE A 47 -5.84 -1.21 37.12
CA ILE A 47 -6.97 -2.01 36.67
C ILE A 47 -6.51 -2.88 35.51
N HIS A 48 -6.49 -4.20 35.74
CA HIS A 48 -6.19 -5.17 34.69
C HIS A 48 -7.44 -5.45 33.86
N THR A 49 -7.56 -4.74 32.75
CA THR A 49 -8.61 -4.97 31.76
C THR A 49 -8.00 -5.51 30.48
N ARG A 50 -8.57 -6.58 29.94
CA ARG A 50 -8.18 -7.17 28.67
C ARG A 50 -9.32 -7.02 27.67
N ASP A 51 -9.05 -6.37 26.54
CA ASP A 51 -10.00 -6.25 25.44
C ASP A 51 -9.64 -7.27 24.36
N GLU A 52 -10.15 -8.49 24.50
CA GLU A 52 -9.87 -9.59 23.56
C GLU A 52 -10.38 -9.28 22.14
N SER A 53 -11.44 -8.48 22.03
CA SER A 53 -11.97 -8.06 20.73
C SER A 53 -11.01 -7.11 20.02
N LEU A 54 -10.41 -6.17 20.76
CA LEU A 54 -9.37 -5.29 20.23
C LEU A 54 -8.15 -6.10 19.78
N GLU A 55 -7.67 -7.04 20.61
CA GLU A 55 -6.52 -7.88 20.25
C GLU A 55 -6.77 -8.65 18.95
N LYS A 56 -7.97 -9.22 18.79
CA LYS A 56 -8.36 -9.96 17.58
C LYS A 56 -8.47 -9.05 16.35
N GLU A 57 -9.16 -7.92 16.45
CA GLU A 57 -9.30 -6.96 15.36
C GLU A 57 -7.95 -6.41 14.92
N PHE A 58 -7.11 -6.02 15.88
CA PHE A 58 -5.76 -5.52 15.61
C PHE A 58 -4.88 -6.59 14.96
N ASN A 59 -5.03 -7.87 15.34
CA ASN A 59 -4.32 -8.98 14.69
C ASN A 59 -4.74 -9.19 13.25
N ILE A 60 -6.03 -9.10 12.96
CA ILE A 60 -6.55 -9.19 11.61
C ILE A 60 -5.97 -8.06 10.76
N THR A 61 -6.08 -6.81 11.21
CA THR A 61 -5.54 -5.65 10.48
C THR A 61 -4.03 -5.77 10.23
N ALA A 62 -3.26 -6.17 11.25
CA ALA A 62 -1.81 -6.35 11.12
C ALA A 62 -1.44 -7.45 10.12
N LYS A 63 -2.12 -8.61 10.19
CA LYS A 63 -1.91 -9.72 9.24
C LYS A 63 -2.27 -9.33 7.81
N THR A 64 -3.44 -8.73 7.60
CA THR A 64 -3.88 -8.31 6.26
C THR A 64 -2.85 -7.42 5.58
N ILE A 65 -2.32 -6.41 6.28
CA ILE A 65 -1.34 -5.50 5.70
C ILE A 65 0.04 -6.14 5.53
N TYR A 66 0.45 -7.00 6.47
CA TYR A 66 1.69 -7.75 6.35
C TYR A 66 1.67 -8.70 5.14
N ASP A 67 0.59 -9.46 4.98
CA ASP A 67 0.40 -10.39 3.86
C ASP A 67 0.27 -9.64 2.53
N LEU A 68 -0.45 -8.53 2.50
CA LEU A 68 -0.55 -7.68 1.31
C LEU A 68 0.83 -7.17 0.88
N ALA A 69 1.65 -6.69 1.82
CA ALA A 69 2.97 -6.16 1.52
C ALA A 69 3.89 -7.26 0.94
N ASN A 70 3.92 -8.44 1.58
CA ASN A 70 4.78 -9.55 1.16
C ASN A 70 4.35 -10.16 -0.17
N THR A 71 3.06 -10.40 -0.37
CA THR A 71 2.54 -11.02 -1.61
C THR A 71 2.59 -10.06 -2.81
N SER A 72 2.64 -8.75 -2.57
CA SER A 72 2.68 -7.77 -3.66
C SER A 72 4.08 -7.61 -4.26
N GLU A 73 5.15 -8.02 -3.58
CA GLU A 73 6.52 -7.86 -4.12
C GLU A 73 6.75 -8.70 -5.38
N GLU A 74 6.33 -9.96 -5.39
CA GLU A 74 6.45 -10.83 -6.57
C GLU A 74 5.65 -10.29 -7.75
N PHE A 75 4.43 -9.81 -7.50
CA PHE A 75 3.61 -9.18 -8.54
C PHE A 75 4.34 -8.01 -9.19
N TRP A 76 4.85 -7.07 -8.40
CA TRP A 76 5.50 -5.87 -8.94
C TRP A 76 6.83 -6.15 -9.62
N ALA A 77 7.54 -7.21 -9.20
CA ALA A 77 8.72 -7.69 -9.91
C ALA A 77 8.35 -8.19 -11.33
N LYS A 78 7.32 -9.03 -11.45
CA LYS A 78 6.82 -9.54 -12.73
C LYS A 78 6.26 -8.42 -13.62
N THR A 79 5.44 -7.54 -13.08
CA THR A 79 4.88 -6.39 -13.83
C THR A 79 6.00 -5.51 -14.40
N ARG A 80 7.07 -5.26 -13.64
CA ARG A 80 8.21 -4.50 -14.16
C ARG A 80 8.95 -5.22 -15.28
N GLU A 81 9.08 -6.54 -15.21
CA GLU A 81 9.66 -7.35 -16.28
C GLU A 81 8.79 -7.32 -17.54
N GLU A 82 7.47 -7.51 -17.38
CA GLU A 82 6.49 -7.40 -18.47
C GLU A 82 6.59 -6.05 -19.18
N LEU A 83 6.64 -4.94 -18.42
CA LEU A 83 6.80 -3.60 -18.98
C LEU A 83 7.99 -3.48 -19.93
N ARG A 84 9.13 -4.09 -19.59
CA ARG A 84 10.34 -4.04 -20.43
C ARG A 84 10.18 -4.78 -21.75
N ASN A 85 9.30 -5.78 -21.77
CA ASN A 85 9.02 -6.59 -22.94
C ASN A 85 7.88 -6.02 -23.81
N LEU A 86 7.19 -4.97 -23.36
CA LEU A 86 6.12 -4.34 -24.13
C LEU A 86 6.64 -3.51 -25.31
N SER A 87 5.88 -3.50 -26.40
CA SER A 87 6.15 -2.67 -27.56
C SER A 87 5.93 -1.18 -27.24
N LYS A 88 7.02 -0.40 -27.22
CA LYS A 88 6.97 1.06 -27.01
C LYS A 88 6.06 1.75 -28.04
N LYS A 89 6.07 1.28 -29.28
CA LYS A 89 5.24 1.84 -30.36
C LYS A 89 3.75 1.70 -30.05
N GLU A 90 3.30 0.48 -29.71
CA GLU A 90 1.90 0.22 -29.35
C GLU A 90 1.46 1.05 -28.14
N ILE A 91 2.30 1.18 -27.11
CA ILE A 91 2.01 2.01 -25.93
C ILE A 91 1.71 3.46 -26.32
N THR A 92 2.52 4.04 -27.22
CA THR A 92 2.39 5.45 -27.61
C THR A 92 1.24 5.75 -28.57
N GLU A 93 0.74 4.75 -29.29
CA GLU A 93 -0.30 4.91 -30.31
C GLU A 93 -1.69 4.58 -29.77
N VAL A 94 -1.80 3.56 -28.92
CA VAL A 94 -3.09 3.02 -28.47
C VAL A 94 -3.34 3.29 -26.99
N TYR A 95 -2.31 3.19 -26.14
CA TYR A 95 -2.47 3.09 -24.68
C TYR A 95 -2.12 4.36 -23.88
N SER A 96 -2.23 5.53 -24.51
CA SER A 96 -1.82 6.78 -23.87
C SER A 96 -2.69 7.17 -22.67
N LEU A 97 -3.95 6.71 -22.62
CA LEU A 97 -4.88 6.99 -21.54
C LEU A 97 -4.55 6.11 -20.32
N GLU A 98 -4.33 4.83 -20.55
CA GLU A 98 -4.01 3.79 -19.58
C GLU A 98 -2.71 4.12 -18.85
N VAL A 99 -1.68 4.59 -19.57
CA VAL A 99 -0.45 5.11 -18.94
C VAL A 99 -0.74 6.26 -17.98
N LYS A 100 -1.58 7.22 -18.37
CA LYS A 100 -1.95 8.35 -17.48
C LYS A 100 -2.73 7.86 -16.27
N THR A 101 -3.63 6.90 -16.45
CA THR A 101 -4.41 6.26 -15.38
C THR A 101 -3.50 5.55 -14.39
N VAL A 102 -2.56 4.72 -14.86
CA VAL A 102 -1.54 4.07 -14.02
C VAL A 102 -0.71 5.10 -13.26
N ASN A 103 -0.29 6.20 -13.92
CA ASN A 103 0.45 7.26 -13.24
C ASN A 103 -0.38 7.91 -12.11
N LEU A 104 -1.63 8.27 -12.38
CA LEU A 104 -2.51 8.84 -11.37
C LEU A 104 -2.76 7.88 -10.19
N LYS A 105 -3.08 6.62 -10.49
CA LYS A 105 -3.34 5.59 -9.48
C LYS A 105 -2.09 5.29 -8.65
N SER A 106 -0.89 5.26 -9.25
CA SER A 106 0.37 5.06 -8.53
C SER A 106 0.65 6.17 -7.52
N ARG A 107 0.43 7.44 -7.88
CA ARG A 107 0.57 8.59 -6.97
C ARG A 107 -0.46 8.53 -5.84
N THR A 108 -1.70 8.18 -6.19
CA THR A 108 -2.77 8.03 -5.20
C THR A 108 -2.43 6.93 -4.19
N LEU A 109 -1.93 5.78 -4.65
CA LEU A 109 -1.47 4.69 -3.79
C LEU A 109 -0.32 5.14 -2.88
N ALA A 110 0.69 5.84 -3.42
CA ALA A 110 1.81 6.36 -2.62
C ALA A 110 1.31 7.27 -1.49
N LYS A 111 0.40 8.20 -1.79
CA LYS A 111 -0.24 9.05 -0.77
C LYS A 111 -1.00 8.23 0.27
N THR A 112 -1.73 7.20 -0.14
CA THR A 112 -2.45 6.30 0.79
C THR A 112 -1.49 5.55 1.71
N ILE A 113 -0.30 5.19 1.22
CA ILE A 113 0.76 4.58 2.05
C ILE A 113 1.30 5.59 3.07
N ASP A 114 1.54 6.84 2.68
CA ASP A 114 1.96 7.90 3.61
C ASP A 114 0.92 8.17 4.71
N GLU A 115 -0.37 8.17 4.34
CA GLU A 115 -1.49 8.31 5.29
C GLU A 115 -1.55 7.12 6.26
N PHE A 116 -1.32 5.90 5.77
CA PHE A 116 -1.25 4.69 6.60
C PHE A 116 -0.07 4.73 7.57
N GLN A 117 1.11 5.14 7.11
CA GLN A 117 2.29 5.31 7.96
C GLN A 117 2.04 6.34 9.06
N SER A 118 1.37 7.44 8.73
CA SER A 118 0.96 8.46 9.71
C SER A 118 0.00 7.87 10.76
N ALA A 119 -0.97 7.06 10.33
CA ALA A 119 -1.88 6.37 11.24
C ALA A 119 -1.14 5.42 12.20
N PHE A 120 -0.17 4.66 11.68
CA PHE A 120 0.67 3.80 12.49
C PHE A 120 1.52 4.60 13.48
N GLY A 121 2.14 5.71 13.05
CA GLY A 121 2.90 6.61 13.91
C GLY A 121 2.08 7.18 15.07
N TYR A 122 0.77 7.36 14.88
CA TYR A 122 -0.15 7.81 15.92
C TYR A 122 -0.53 6.68 16.91
N VAL A 123 -0.70 5.45 16.42
CA VAL A 123 -1.07 4.27 17.25
C VAL A 123 0.12 3.72 18.05
N TYR A 124 1.32 3.73 17.46
CA TYR A 124 2.50 3.07 18.01
C TYR A 124 2.84 3.50 19.45
N PRO A 125 2.87 4.80 19.82
CA PRO A 125 3.21 5.23 21.18
C PRO A 125 2.25 4.69 22.24
N THR A 126 0.98 4.52 21.90
CA THR A 126 -0.07 4.05 22.81
C THR A 126 -0.06 2.53 22.94
N ALA A 127 0.32 1.82 21.88
CA ALA A 127 0.29 0.36 21.84
C ALA A 127 1.63 -0.31 22.18
N LYS A 128 2.78 0.39 22.12
CA LYS A 128 4.13 -0.22 22.28
C LYS A 128 4.34 -1.00 23.58
N ASP A 129 3.66 -0.57 24.66
CA ASP A 129 3.78 -1.17 25.99
C ASP A 129 2.68 -2.21 26.28
N SER A 130 1.84 -2.53 25.27
CA SER A 130 0.76 -3.51 25.38
C SER A 130 1.19 -4.93 24.98
N SER A 131 0.26 -5.89 25.06
CA SER A 131 0.40 -7.26 24.54
C SER A 131 0.53 -7.33 23.00
N LEU A 132 0.32 -6.21 22.29
CA LEU A 132 0.26 -6.14 20.82
C LEU A 132 1.61 -6.02 20.11
N LYS A 133 2.74 -6.27 20.80
CA LYS A 133 4.10 -6.06 20.26
C LYS A 133 4.35 -6.78 18.94
N LEU A 134 3.91 -8.02 18.81
CA LEU A 134 4.04 -8.78 17.56
C LEU A 134 3.27 -8.09 16.42
N ASN A 135 2.04 -7.65 16.69
CA ASN A 135 1.21 -6.97 15.70
C ASN A 135 1.82 -5.64 15.26
N LEU A 136 2.39 -4.88 16.20
CA LEU A 136 3.10 -3.64 15.90
C LEU A 136 4.32 -3.89 15.01
N TRP A 137 5.11 -4.91 15.33
CA TRP A 137 6.25 -5.32 14.51
C TRP A 137 5.81 -5.73 13.09
N MET A 138 4.69 -6.44 12.95
CA MET A 138 4.14 -6.80 11.64
C MET A 138 3.77 -5.55 10.83
N ILE A 139 3.08 -4.59 11.46
CA ILE A 139 2.69 -3.34 10.78
C ILE A 139 3.93 -2.52 10.42
N GLU A 140 4.92 -2.41 11.31
CA GLU A 140 6.19 -1.71 11.05
C GLU A 140 6.97 -2.34 9.91
N THR A 141 7.04 -3.68 9.86
CA THR A 141 7.70 -4.37 8.75
C THR A 141 6.95 -4.11 7.44
N ALA A 142 5.60 -4.13 7.49
CA ALA A 142 4.79 -3.87 6.32
C ALA A 142 4.90 -2.42 5.84
N THR A 143 4.98 -1.42 6.71
CA THR A 143 5.15 0.00 6.31
C THR A 143 6.46 0.21 5.57
N LEU A 144 7.55 -0.42 6.01
CA LEU A 144 8.86 -0.39 5.33
C LEU A 144 8.80 -1.05 3.95
N THR A 145 8.13 -2.19 3.83
CA THR A 145 7.97 -2.89 2.55
C THR A 145 7.08 -2.10 1.59
N LEU A 146 5.96 -1.55 2.07
CA LEU A 146 5.05 -0.74 1.28
C LEU A 146 5.71 0.54 0.76
N ASP A 147 6.56 1.20 1.55
CA ASP A 147 7.33 2.36 1.09
C ASP A 147 8.28 2.01 -0.07
N LYS A 148 9.02 0.91 0.07
CA LYS A 148 9.89 0.39 -1.00
C LYS A 148 9.07 0.07 -2.26
N LEU A 149 7.89 -0.54 -2.10
CA LEU A 149 6.99 -0.83 -3.23
C LEU A 149 6.46 0.45 -3.88
N ALA A 150 6.03 1.44 -3.10
CA ALA A 150 5.56 2.72 -3.61
C ALA A 150 6.61 3.38 -4.52
N ASN A 151 7.86 3.41 -4.07
CA ASN A 151 8.98 3.93 -4.85
C ASN A 151 9.20 3.16 -6.16
N LYS A 152 9.16 1.81 -6.12
CA LYS A 152 9.28 0.96 -7.31
C LYS A 152 8.13 1.21 -8.31
N ILE A 153 6.90 1.32 -7.82
CA ILE A 153 5.69 1.56 -8.64
C ILE A 153 5.73 2.96 -9.27
N LEU A 154 6.08 3.99 -8.50
CA LEU A 154 6.22 5.35 -9.02
C LEU A 154 7.30 5.45 -10.09
N PHE A 155 8.42 4.73 -9.90
CA PHE A 155 9.46 4.64 -10.91
C PHE A 155 8.94 4.02 -12.21
N MET A 156 8.23 2.89 -12.12
CA MET A 156 7.60 2.22 -13.27
C MET A 156 6.59 3.13 -14.00
N ALA A 157 5.75 3.85 -13.25
CA ALA A 157 4.80 4.81 -13.82
C ALA A 157 5.50 5.98 -14.55
N ARG A 158 6.66 6.43 -14.04
CA ARG A 158 7.51 7.43 -14.72
C ARG A 158 8.13 6.86 -15.98
N GLU A 159 8.59 5.61 -15.99
CA GLU A 159 9.11 4.94 -17.19
C GLU A 159 8.05 4.88 -18.31
N LEU A 160 6.82 4.48 -17.97
CA LEU A 160 5.68 4.49 -18.90
C LEU A 160 5.41 5.90 -19.44
N SER A 161 5.51 6.93 -18.59
CA SER A 161 5.25 8.31 -19.00
C SER A 161 6.34 8.85 -19.94
N LYS A 162 7.60 8.48 -19.70
CA LYS A 162 8.71 8.82 -20.62
C LYS A 162 8.53 8.18 -21.99
N ILE A 163 8.00 6.96 -22.07
CA ILE A 163 7.68 6.30 -23.35
C ILE A 163 6.67 7.16 -24.13
N LEU A 164 5.65 7.71 -23.48
CA LEU A 164 4.69 8.63 -24.12
C LEU A 164 5.33 9.95 -24.57
N GLU A 165 6.21 10.53 -23.76
CA GLU A 165 6.85 11.82 -24.06
C GLU A 165 7.82 11.73 -25.23
N ALA A 166 8.54 10.61 -25.41
CA ALA A 166 9.44 10.40 -26.53
C ALA A 166 8.77 10.50 -27.91
N LYS A 167 7.44 10.29 -27.99
CA LYS A 167 6.66 10.51 -29.22
C LYS A 167 6.41 12.00 -29.50
N LYS A 168 6.32 12.84 -28.47
CA LYS A 168 6.05 14.28 -28.63
C LYS A 168 7.25 15.08 -29.13
N THR A 169 8.47 14.56 -29.00
CA THR A 169 9.70 15.26 -29.39
C THR A 169 10.07 15.09 -30.87
N ILE A 170 9.34 14.24 -31.61
CA ILE A 170 9.62 13.90 -33.01
C ILE A 170 8.71 14.70 -33.99
N TYR A 171 7.79 15.49 -33.46
CA TYR A 171 6.95 16.45 -34.20
C TYR A 171 7.23 17.87 -33.74
#